data_AF-A0ABD2AUB0-F1
#
_entry.id   AF-A0ABD2AUB0-F1
#
_cell.length_a   1.000
_cell.length_b   1.000
_cell.length_c   1.000
_cell.angle_alpha   90.00
_cell.angle_beta   90.00
_cell.angle_gamma   90.00
#
_symmetry.space_group_name_H-M   'P 1'
#
loop_
_entity.id
_entity.type
_entity.pdbx_description
1 polymer ?
#
loop_
_entity_poly.entity_id
_entity_poly.type
_entity_poly.pdbx_seq_one_letter_code
_entity_poly.pdbx_strand_id
1 'polypeptide(L)'
;MASGRVLIVGKVKKKVKGEIQWWCNEILAVGGPIIAFFAVLAVALARPQHQEEVVVVKETPSDNIGVGGYNYGYELSNGQHHQESAELRNAGTENEALAVSGSFGWVDPVTNQRYTVNYVADENGFHPQGEHLPS
;
A
#
# COMPACT_ATOMS: atom_id res chain seq x y z
N MET A 1 42.83 -33.86 -58.95
CA MET A 1 42.55 -32.48 -58.50
C MET A 1 41.46 -32.52 -57.42
N ALA A 2 41.80 -32.66 -56.14
CA ALA A 2 40.80 -32.64 -55.05
C ALA A 2 41.33 -32.09 -53.69
N SER A 3 42.64 -31.89 -53.54
CA SER A 3 43.26 -31.60 -52.25
C SER A 3 43.19 -30.11 -51.82
N GLY A 4 43.18 -29.17 -52.78
CA GLY A 4 43.24 -27.73 -52.46
C GLY A 4 41.94 -27.09 -51.95
N ARG A 5 40.78 -27.55 -52.42
CA ARG A 5 39.47 -26.95 -52.06
C ARG A 5 39.04 -27.24 -50.62
N VAL A 6 39.40 -28.41 -50.08
CA VAL A 6 39.04 -28.82 -48.72
C VAL A 6 39.77 -27.99 -47.66
N LEU A 7 41.05 -27.67 -47.90
CA LEU A 7 41.88 -26.86 -46.99
C LEU A 7 41.42 -25.40 -46.89
N ILE A 8 40.98 -24.80 -48.00
CA ILE A 8 40.49 -23.41 -48.02
C ILE A 8 39.15 -23.31 -47.28
N VAL A 9 38.22 -24.24 -47.52
CA VAL A 9 36.93 -24.28 -46.81
C VAL A 9 37.11 -24.50 -45.31
N GLY A 10 38.08 -25.34 -44.90
CA GLY A 10 38.39 -25.56 -43.48
C GLY A 10 38.97 -24.32 -42.76
N LYS A 11 39.83 -23.55 -43.43
CA LYS A 11 40.38 -22.30 -42.88
C LYS A 11 39.33 -21.20 -42.76
N VAL A 12 38.46 -21.05 -43.77
CA VAL A 12 37.38 -20.06 -43.74
C VAL A 12 36.37 -20.37 -42.63
N LYS A 13 35.96 -21.65 -42.47
CA LYS A 13 35.06 -22.06 -41.38
C LYS A 13 35.65 -21.81 -39.98
N LYS A 14 36.96 -22.02 -39.79
CA LYS A 14 37.63 -21.74 -38.50
C LYS A 14 37.69 -20.25 -38.18
N LYS A 15 37.90 -19.39 -39.18
CA LYS A 15 37.97 -17.93 -38.98
C LYS A 15 36.61 -17.33 -38.63
N VAL A 16 35.55 -17.71 -39.36
CA VAL A 16 34.18 -17.26 -39.08
C VAL A 16 33.69 -17.71 -37.70
N LYS A 17 34.01 -18.94 -37.28
CA LYS A 17 33.65 -19.44 -35.94
C LYS A 17 34.38 -18.71 -34.82
N GLY A 18 35.64 -18.31 -35.05
CA GLY A 18 36.42 -17.51 -34.10
C GLY A 18 35.87 -16.09 -33.95
N GLU A 19 35.46 -15.46 -35.05
CA GLU A 19 34.86 -14.12 -35.02
C GLU A 19 33.49 -14.14 -34.31
N ILE A 20 32.60 -15.09 -34.61
CA ILE A 20 31.30 -15.19 -33.91
C ILE A 20 31.48 -15.43 -32.40
N GLN A 21 32.45 -16.28 -32.02
CA GLN A 21 32.72 -16.54 -30.60
C GLN A 21 33.37 -15.36 -29.89
N TRP A 22 34.15 -14.55 -30.61
CA TRP A 22 34.70 -13.29 -30.13
C TRP A 22 33.60 -12.24 -29.93
N TRP A 23 32.69 -12.08 -30.90
CA TRP A 23 31.49 -11.23 -30.78
C TRP A 23 30.57 -11.64 -29.62
N CYS A 24 30.34 -12.94 -29.42
CA CYS A 24 29.58 -13.45 -28.27
C CYS A 24 30.25 -13.10 -26.93
N ASN A 25 31.57 -13.25 -26.84
CA ASN A 25 32.29 -12.93 -25.61
C ASN A 25 32.31 -11.43 -25.31
N GLU A 26 32.40 -10.55 -26.31
CA GLU A 26 32.31 -9.09 -26.09
C GLU A 26 30.90 -8.65 -25.68
N ILE A 27 29.85 -9.18 -26.31
CA ILE A 27 28.46 -8.87 -25.95
C ILE A 27 28.13 -9.37 -24.53
N LEU A 28 28.63 -10.55 -24.16
CA LEU A 28 28.50 -11.08 -22.80
C LEU A 28 29.38 -10.31 -21.77
N ALA A 29 30.58 -9.86 -22.17
CA ALA A 29 31.51 -9.14 -21.29
C ALA A 29 31.08 -7.69 -21.00
N VAL A 30 30.38 -7.02 -21.92
CA VAL A 30 29.94 -5.62 -21.75
C VAL A 30 28.48 -5.53 -21.30
N GLY A 31 27.60 -6.45 -21.72
CA GLY A 31 26.20 -6.47 -21.30
C GLY A 31 25.98 -6.93 -19.86
N GLY A 32 26.77 -7.91 -19.39
CA GLY A 32 26.73 -8.40 -18.01
C GLY A 32 26.93 -7.32 -16.93
N PRO A 33 28.01 -6.50 -16.97
CA PRO A 33 28.23 -5.46 -15.97
C PRO A 33 27.19 -4.34 -16.03
N ILE A 34 26.62 -4.05 -17.21
CA ILE A 34 25.54 -3.05 -17.34
C ILE A 34 24.27 -3.55 -16.64
N ILE A 35 23.86 -4.80 -16.89
CA ILE A 35 22.70 -5.40 -16.23
C ILE A 35 22.92 -5.47 -14.71
N ALA A 36 24.12 -5.87 -14.28
CA ALA A 36 24.48 -5.92 -12.86
C ALA A 36 24.42 -4.52 -12.21
N PHE A 37 24.90 -3.47 -12.89
CA PHE A 37 24.83 -2.10 -12.40
C PHE A 37 23.38 -1.61 -12.24
N PHE A 38 22.53 -1.82 -13.25
CA PHE A 38 21.11 -1.45 -13.15
C PHE A 38 20.34 -2.27 -12.11
N ALA A 39 20.68 -3.55 -11.94
CA ALA A 39 20.09 -4.38 -10.89
C ALA A 39 20.47 -3.86 -9.49
N VAL A 40 21.74 -3.51 -9.26
CA VAL A 40 22.19 -2.91 -8.00
C VAL A 40 21.55 -1.54 -7.78
N LEU A 41 21.43 -0.72 -8.83
CA LEU A 41 20.77 0.58 -8.75
C LEU A 41 19.28 0.46 -8.42
N ALA A 42 18.56 -0.50 -9.02
CA ALA A 42 17.16 -0.76 -8.72
C ALA A 42 16.97 -1.19 -7.25
N VAL A 43 17.85 -2.06 -6.73
CA VAL A 43 17.84 -2.45 -5.31
C VAL A 43 18.17 -1.27 -4.40
N ALA A 44 19.11 -0.41 -4.79
CA ALA A 44 19.48 0.78 -4.02
C ALA A 44 18.36 1.84 -3.97
N LEU A 45 17.56 1.93 -5.05
CA LEU A 45 16.39 2.80 -5.14
C LEU A 45 15.13 2.20 -4.49
N ALA A 46 15.08 0.87 -4.32
CA ALA A 46 14.03 0.17 -3.60
C ALA A 46 14.14 0.33 -2.07
N ARG A 47 14.50 1.52 -1.59
CA ARG A 47 14.39 1.84 -0.17
C ARG A 47 12.90 1.85 0.20
N PRO A 48 12.51 1.24 1.34
CA PRO A 48 11.20 1.48 1.92
C PRO A 48 11.03 2.99 2.08
N GLN A 49 10.01 3.55 1.44
CA GLN A 49 9.65 4.94 1.66
C GLN A 49 9.32 5.09 3.15
N HIS A 50 9.89 6.12 3.79
CA HIS A 50 9.71 6.39 5.21
C HIS A 50 8.21 6.46 5.51
N GLN A 51 7.64 5.39 6.03
CA GLN A 51 6.31 5.41 6.61
C GLN A 51 6.49 6.14 7.94
N GLU A 52 5.92 7.34 8.05
CA GLU A 52 5.82 7.99 9.35
C GLU A 52 5.15 7.00 10.32
N GLU A 53 5.83 6.73 11.42
CA GLU A 53 5.30 5.85 12.45
C GLU A 53 4.09 6.53 13.09
N VAL A 54 2.91 6.05 12.75
CA VAL A 54 1.66 6.55 13.32
C VAL A 54 1.43 5.84 14.65
N VAL A 55 1.45 6.61 15.73
CA VAL A 55 1.27 6.11 17.10
C VAL A 55 -0.04 6.61 17.68
N VAL A 56 -0.62 5.85 18.60
CA VAL A 56 -1.80 6.29 19.36
C VAL A 56 -1.34 7.34 20.36
N VAL A 57 -1.92 8.54 20.28
CA VAL A 57 -1.64 9.67 21.18
C VAL A 57 -2.66 9.74 22.30
N LYS A 58 -3.90 9.32 22.04
CA LYS A 58 -4.97 9.25 23.02
C LYS A 58 -5.85 8.04 22.76
N GLU A 59 -6.31 7.40 23.82
CA GLU A 59 -7.22 6.26 23.75
C GLU A 59 -8.29 6.40 24.82
N THR A 60 -9.53 6.10 24.44
CA THR A 60 -10.66 5.85 25.32
C THR A 60 -10.97 4.36 25.20
N PRO A 61 -10.58 3.53 26.18
CA PRO A 61 -10.80 2.10 26.12
C PRO A 61 -12.30 1.78 26.09
N SER A 62 -12.64 0.69 25.41
CA SER A 62 -14.02 0.22 25.35
C SER A 62 -14.56 -0.11 26.74
N ASP A 63 -15.70 0.46 27.10
CA ASP A 63 -16.43 0.15 28.33
C ASP A 63 -17.53 -0.90 28.14
N ASN A 64 -17.46 -1.67 27.05
CA ASN A 64 -18.44 -2.71 26.76
C ASN A 64 -18.39 -3.83 27.82
N ILE A 65 -19.43 -3.86 28.67
CA ILE A 65 -19.60 -4.86 29.74
C ILE A 65 -20.42 -6.09 29.29
N GLY A 66 -20.63 -6.27 27.98
CA GLY A 66 -21.41 -7.36 27.40
C GLY A 66 -22.92 -7.21 27.53
N VAL A 67 -23.39 -6.07 28.05
CA VAL A 67 -24.82 -5.72 28.19
C VAL A 67 -25.05 -4.28 27.77
N GLY A 68 -25.91 -4.07 26.76
CA GLY A 68 -26.32 -2.74 26.30
C GLY A 68 -25.32 -2.04 25.38
N GLY A 69 -25.05 -0.77 25.69
CA GLY A 69 -24.21 0.12 24.92
C GLY A 69 -22.70 -0.11 25.08
N TYR A 70 -21.92 0.69 24.37
CA TYR A 70 -20.47 0.78 24.53
C TYR A 70 -20.00 2.19 24.18
N ASN A 71 -18.80 2.54 24.55
CA ASN A 71 -18.12 3.76 24.18
C ASN A 71 -16.63 3.49 24.03
N TYR A 72 -16.04 3.96 22.93
CA TYR A 72 -14.60 3.89 22.70
C TYR A 72 -14.14 5.00 21.76
N GLY A 73 -12.83 5.20 21.70
CA GLY A 73 -12.22 5.99 20.65
C GLY A 73 -10.73 6.14 20.80
N TYR A 74 -10.12 6.79 19.83
CA TYR A 74 -8.68 6.96 19.74
C TYR A 74 -8.31 8.20 18.93
N GLU A 75 -7.09 8.67 19.13
CA GLU A 75 -6.44 9.72 18.37
C GLU A 75 -5.03 9.27 18.01
N LEU A 76 -4.67 9.43 16.74
CA LEU A 76 -3.38 9.05 16.19
C LEU A 76 -2.48 10.27 16.00
N SER A 77 -1.17 10.07 15.98
CA SER A 77 -0.17 11.15 15.85
C SER A 77 -0.25 11.94 14.55
N ASN A 78 -0.86 11.37 13.51
CA ASN A 78 -1.12 12.02 12.23
C ASN A 78 -2.41 12.86 12.22
N GLY A 79 -3.07 13.03 13.37
CA GLY A 79 -4.30 13.83 13.52
C GLY A 79 -5.60 13.10 13.16
N GLN A 80 -5.52 11.82 12.77
CA GLN A 80 -6.69 10.96 12.64
C GLN A 80 -7.30 10.68 14.01
N HIS A 81 -8.62 10.68 14.09
CA HIS A 81 -9.34 10.40 15.32
C HIS A 81 -10.66 9.71 15.02
N HIS A 82 -11.13 8.93 15.98
CA HIS A 82 -12.43 8.27 15.94
C HIS A 82 -12.96 8.16 17.37
N GLN A 83 -14.21 8.52 17.58
CA GLN A 83 -14.95 8.29 18.81
C GLN A 83 -16.33 7.78 18.45
N GLU A 84 -16.81 6.77 19.18
CA GLU A 84 -18.13 6.19 18.95
C GLU A 84 -18.73 5.72 20.28
N SER A 85 -20.03 5.93 20.42
CA SER A 85 -20.85 5.38 21.50
C SER A 85 -22.10 4.72 20.94
N ALA A 86 -22.46 3.58 21.51
CA ALA A 86 -23.69 2.87 21.23
C ALA A 86 -24.62 2.91 22.44
N GLU A 87 -25.92 3.02 22.18
CA GLU A 87 -26.98 3.00 23.17
C GLU A 87 -28.03 1.97 22.75
N LEU A 88 -28.43 1.09 23.68
CA LEU A 88 -29.53 0.17 23.45
C LEU A 88 -30.86 0.90 23.66
N ARG A 89 -31.67 0.97 22.60
CA ARG A 89 -33.00 1.57 22.60
C ARG A 89 -34.08 0.50 22.65
N ASN A 90 -35.19 0.81 23.33
CA ASN A 90 -36.37 -0.05 23.47
C ASN A 90 -36.06 -1.47 24.01
N ALA A 91 -35.12 -1.58 24.94
CA ALA A 91 -34.71 -2.85 25.54
C ALA A 91 -35.93 -3.64 26.10
N GLY A 92 -36.02 -4.92 25.76
CA GLY A 92 -37.11 -5.80 26.19
C GLY A 92 -38.41 -5.66 25.40
N THR A 93 -38.39 -5.02 24.23
CA THR A 93 -39.55 -4.90 23.32
C THR A 93 -39.25 -5.49 21.94
N GLU A 94 -40.26 -5.62 21.07
CA GLU A 94 -40.08 -6.09 19.69
C GLU A 94 -39.22 -5.13 18.82
N ASN A 95 -39.05 -3.88 19.25
CA ASN A 95 -38.27 -2.86 18.55
C ASN A 95 -36.92 -2.58 19.26
N GLU A 96 -36.38 -3.58 19.97
CA GLU A 96 -35.06 -3.46 20.59
C GLU A 96 -33.99 -3.26 19.51
N ALA A 97 -33.27 -2.14 19.55
CA ALA A 97 -32.27 -1.78 18.56
C ALA A 97 -31.09 -1.06 19.20
N LEU A 98 -29.90 -1.25 18.63
CA LEU A 98 -28.70 -0.53 19.03
C LEU A 98 -28.55 0.71 18.14
N ALA A 99 -28.60 1.89 18.75
CA ALA A 99 -28.30 3.14 18.07
C ALA A 99 -26.86 3.54 18.33
N VAL A 100 -26.10 3.83 17.28
CA VAL A 100 -24.68 4.16 17.36
C VAL A 100 -24.49 5.60 16.89
N SER A 101 -23.77 6.40 17.66
CA SER A 101 -23.41 7.76 17.30
C SER A 101 -21.92 7.99 17.50
N GLY A 102 -21.30 8.69 16.57
CA GLY A 102 -19.87 8.92 16.65
C GLY A 102 -19.39 10.03 15.74
N SER A 103 -18.07 10.22 15.78
CA SER A 103 -17.36 11.09 14.87
C SER A 103 -16.03 10.47 14.50
N PHE A 104 -15.64 10.58 13.24
CA PHE A 104 -14.29 10.28 12.80
C PHE A 104 -13.76 11.44 11.97
N GLY A 105 -12.45 11.59 11.94
CA GLY A 105 -11.83 12.64 11.16
C GLY A 105 -10.37 12.37 10.86
N TRP A 106 -9.88 13.07 9.86
CA TRP A 106 -8.52 12.94 9.34
C TRP A 106 -8.01 14.28 8.85
N VAL A 107 -6.70 14.36 8.66
CA VAL A 107 -6.03 15.51 8.05
C VAL A 107 -5.57 15.10 6.66
N ASP A 108 -5.93 15.89 5.65
CA ASP A 108 -5.47 15.66 4.28
C ASP A 108 -3.97 15.98 4.19
N PRO A 109 -3.14 15.03 3.72
CA PRO A 109 -1.69 15.20 3.68
C PRO A 109 -1.22 16.26 2.66
N VAL A 110 -2.04 16.60 1.66
CA VAL A 110 -1.71 17.57 0.61
C VAL A 110 -2.15 18.97 1.01
N THR A 111 -3.40 19.12 1.46
CA THR A 111 -4.00 20.44 1.77
C THR A 111 -3.82 20.85 3.23
N ASN A 112 -3.45 19.91 4.11
CA ASN A 112 -3.43 20.07 5.57
C ASN A 112 -4.81 20.43 6.17
N GLN A 113 -5.89 20.26 5.40
CA GLN A 113 -7.25 20.52 5.86
C GLN A 113 -7.74 19.35 6.74
N ARG A 114 -8.37 19.69 7.87
CA ARG A 114 -9.03 18.71 8.74
C ARG A 114 -10.45 18.45 8.24
N TYR A 115 -10.78 17.17 8.12
CA TYR A 115 -12.12 16.69 7.81
C TYR A 115 -12.67 15.94 9.01
N THR A 116 -13.95 16.18 9.30
CA THR A 116 -14.70 15.48 10.35
C THR A 116 -16.05 15.07 9.79
N VAL A 117 -16.43 13.83 10.07
CA VAL A 117 -17.76 13.28 9.81
C VAL A 117 -18.36 12.90 11.14
N ASN A 118 -19.51 13.52 11.46
CA ASN A 118 -20.39 13.07 12.53
C ASN A 118 -21.41 12.10 11.93
N TYR A 119 -21.85 11.11 12.69
CA TYR A 119 -22.84 10.17 12.20
C TYR A 119 -23.74 9.63 13.30
N VAL A 120 -24.93 9.23 12.87
CA VAL A 120 -25.86 8.43 13.66
C VAL A 120 -26.26 7.22 12.82
N ALA A 121 -26.12 6.02 13.36
CA ALA A 121 -26.63 4.78 12.81
C ALA A 121 -27.78 4.28 13.69
N ASP A 122 -28.97 4.16 13.12
CA ASP A 122 -30.17 3.67 13.78
C ASP A 122 -30.91 2.65 12.90
N GLU A 123 -32.13 2.29 13.27
CA GLU A 123 -33.01 1.36 12.55
C GLU A 123 -33.25 1.79 11.08
N ASN A 124 -33.11 3.09 10.78
CA ASN A 124 -33.31 3.65 9.45
C ASN A 124 -31.99 3.75 8.64
N GLY A 125 -30.87 3.27 9.19
CA GLY A 125 -29.58 3.23 8.53
C GLY A 125 -28.57 4.26 9.05
N PHE A 126 -27.56 4.54 8.23
CA PHE A 126 -26.45 5.43 8.56
C PHE A 126 -26.68 6.83 8.02
N HIS A 127 -26.65 7.82 8.91
CA HIS A 127 -26.91 9.23 8.62
C HIS A 127 -25.66 10.05 8.93
N PRO A 128 -24.80 10.35 7.94
CA PRO A 128 -23.60 11.16 8.14
C PRO A 128 -23.86 12.66 7.97
N GLN A 129 -23.08 13.48 8.68
CA GLN A 129 -23.03 14.93 8.55
C GLN A 129 -21.58 15.41 8.57
N GLY A 130 -21.21 16.28 7.63
CA GLY A 130 -19.89 16.88 7.56
C GLY A 130 -19.86 17.99 6.51
N GLU A 131 -19.02 19.01 6.71
CA GLU A 131 -18.95 20.18 5.82
C GLU A 131 -18.59 19.85 4.36
N HIS A 132 -17.96 18.69 4.15
CA HIS A 132 -17.50 18.21 2.85
C HIS A 132 -18.45 17.19 2.20
N LEU A 133 -19.55 16.84 2.86
CA LEU A 133 -20.52 15.87 2.35
C LEU A 133 -21.60 16.58 1.53
N PRO A 134 -22.14 15.93 0.47
CA PRO A 134 -23.30 16.45 -0.24
C PRO A 134 -24.52 16.52 0.69
N SER A 135 -25.26 17.64 0.63
CA SER A 135 -26.52 17.87 1.34
C SER A 135 -27.74 17.49 0.51
#